data_AF-E4TE55-F1
#
_entry.id   AF-E4TE55-F1
#
_cell.length_a   1.000
_cell.length_b   1.000
_cell.length_c   1.000
_cell.angle_alpha   90.00
_cell.angle_beta   90.00
_cell.angle_gamma   90.00
#
_symmetry.space_group_name_H-M   'P 1'
#
loop_
_entity.id
_entity.type
_entity.pdbx_description
1 polymer ?
#
loop_
_entity_poly.entity_id
_entity_poly.type
_entity_poly.pdbx_seq_one_letter_code
_entity_poly.pdbx_strand_id
1 'polypeptide(L)'
;MSYFLSHKTPEFLLAELPIKDGSPNDDRLWVYCVKALSLIEFINLNQIKAHGLRLADEKTYKNERWGIAFVQNNCEYLGLDESEVIKNAWKFLTDYFDWEDKNIDESSTSTLN
;
A
#
# COMPACT_ATOMS: atom_id res chain seq x y z
N MET A 1 28.12 -26.55 14.07
CA MET A 1 28.03 -25.68 12.89
C MET A 1 26.66 -25.02 12.95
N SER A 2 26.56 -23.86 13.59
CA SER A 2 25.27 -23.20 13.82
C SER A 2 24.92 -22.33 12.63
N TYR A 3 23.80 -22.63 11.98
CA TYR A 3 23.24 -21.80 10.93
C TYR A 3 22.67 -20.53 11.55
N PHE A 4 23.31 -19.38 11.33
CA PHE A 4 22.68 -18.09 11.58
C PHE A 4 21.67 -17.84 10.46
N LEU A 5 20.38 -17.99 10.78
CA LEU A 5 19.30 -17.49 9.95
C LEU A 5 19.37 -15.96 9.95
N SER A 6 19.91 -15.38 8.87
CA SER A 6 19.82 -13.95 8.60
C SER A 6 18.37 -13.59 8.32
N HIS A 7 17.64 -13.18 9.35
CA HIS A 7 16.29 -12.64 9.21
C HIS A 7 16.42 -11.21 8.69
N LYS A 8 16.27 -11.03 7.37
CA LYS A 8 16.15 -9.69 6.79
C LYS A 8 14.74 -9.18 7.05
N THR A 9 14.63 -8.13 7.86
CA THR A 9 13.36 -7.42 8.05
C THR A 9 12.90 -6.85 6.70
N PRO A 10 11.62 -7.04 6.31
CA PRO A 10 11.11 -6.43 5.09
C PRO A 10 11.15 -4.91 5.20
N GLU A 11 11.35 -4.25 4.07
CA GLU A 11 11.37 -2.78 4.01
C GLU A 11 9.96 -2.20 4.15
N PHE A 12 8.98 -2.88 3.56
CA PHE A 12 7.58 -2.51 3.58
C PHE A 12 6.71 -3.70 3.99
N LEU A 13 5.61 -3.39 4.68
CA LEU A 13 4.57 -4.35 5.03
C LEU A 13 3.26 -3.87 4.42
N LEU A 14 2.57 -4.75 3.71
CA LEU A 14 1.20 -4.52 3.29
C LEU A 14 0.27 -4.69 4.48
N ALA A 15 -0.60 -3.72 4.72
CA ALA A 15 -1.60 -3.72 5.76
C ALA A 15 -2.97 -3.55 5.13
N GLU A 16 -3.76 -4.63 5.13
CA GLU A 16 -5.11 -4.65 4.59
C GLU A 16 -6.12 -4.85 5.72
N LEU A 17 -7.30 -4.27 5.56
CA LEU A 17 -8.41 -4.59 6.44
C LEU A 17 -8.97 -5.96 6.06
N PRO A 18 -9.13 -6.89 7.02
CA PRO A 18 -9.49 -8.27 6.74
C PRO A 18 -10.96 -8.45 6.31
N ILE A 19 -11.83 -7.47 6.54
CA ILE A 19 -13.25 -7.55 6.24
C ILE A 19 -13.61 -6.38 5.33
N LYS A 20 -14.05 -6.73 4.11
CA LYS A 20 -14.67 -5.79 3.18
C LYS A 20 -16.16 -5.71 3.50
N ASP A 21 -16.63 -4.54 3.89
CA ASP A 21 -18.01 -4.33 4.38
C ASP A 21 -18.83 -3.38 3.50
N GLY A 22 -18.31 -3.04 2.32
CA GLY A 22 -18.89 -2.05 1.41
C GLY A 22 -18.66 -0.61 1.86
N SER A 23 -17.87 -0.38 2.91
CA SER A 23 -17.48 0.96 3.32
C SER A 23 -16.39 1.53 2.40
N PRO A 24 -16.16 2.86 2.42
CA PRO A 24 -15.04 3.48 1.70
C PRO A 24 -13.64 3.01 2.13
N ASN A 25 -13.55 2.09 3.11
CA ASN A 25 -12.29 1.48 3.50
C ASN A 25 -11.92 0.29 2.60
N ASP A 26 -12.87 -0.26 1.84
CA ASP A 26 -12.63 -1.34 0.90
C ASP A 26 -11.76 -0.90 -0.29
N ASP A 27 -11.75 0.40 -0.58
CA ASP A 27 -10.98 1.05 -1.65
C ASP A 27 -9.66 1.67 -1.14
N ARG A 28 -9.24 1.30 0.07
CA ARG A 28 -8.04 1.80 0.72
C ARG A 28 -7.09 0.66 1.03
N LEU A 29 -5.81 0.91 0.80
CA LEU A 29 -4.72 0.02 1.17
C LEU A 29 -3.71 0.79 1.99
N TRP A 30 -3.06 0.10 2.93
CA TRP A 30 -2.00 0.70 3.72
C TRP A 30 -0.68 -0.02 3.50
N VAL A 31 0.39 0.75 3.45
CA VAL A 31 1.76 0.24 3.42
C VAL A 31 2.52 0.87 4.58
N TYR A 32 3.09 0.02 5.42
CA TYR A 32 3.95 0.46 6.51
C TYR A 32 5.42 0.40 6.08
N CYS A 33 6.12 1.52 6.14
CA CYS A 33 7.55 1.59 5.91
C CYS A 33 8.29 1.38 7.23
N VAL A 34 9.01 0.26 7.35
CA VAL A 34 9.67 -0.13 8.61
C VAL A 34 10.81 0.84 8.96
N LYS A 35 11.61 1.26 7.98
CA LYS A 35 12.72 2.20 8.20
C LYS A 35 12.24 3.59 8.58
N ALA A 36 11.17 4.06 7.95
CA ALA A 36 10.61 5.38 8.21
C ALA A 36 9.61 5.39 9.37
N LEU A 37 9.30 4.23 9.97
CA LEU A 37 8.24 4.07 10.97
C LEU A 37 6.94 4.79 10.59
N SER A 38 6.59 4.75 9.30
CA SER A 38 5.56 5.60 8.70
C SER A 38 4.49 4.73 8.04
N LEU A 39 3.24 5.12 8.21
CA LEU A 39 2.07 4.45 7.64
C LEU A 39 1.54 5.30 6.48
N ILE A 40 1.52 4.70 5.30
CA ILE A 40 1.10 5.33 4.06
C ILE A 40 -0.23 4.70 3.65
N GLU A 41 -1.21 5.54 3.36
CA GLU A 41 -2.51 5.17 2.84
C GLU A 41 -2.55 5.43 1.33
N PHE A 42 -2.99 4.42 0.59
CA PHE A 42 -3.27 4.46 -0.83
C PHE A 42 -4.78 4.37 -1.03
N ILE A 43 -5.35 5.36 -1.70
CA ILE A 43 -6.80 5.54 -1.86
C ILE A 43 -7.12 5.45 -3.34
N ASN A 44 -8.01 4.53 -3.74
CA ASN A 44 -8.48 4.49 -5.12
C ASN A 44 -9.45 5.66 -5.39
N LEU A 45 -8.97 6.67 -6.12
CA LEU A 45 -9.70 7.90 -6.43
C LEU A 45 -10.75 7.72 -7.54
N ASN A 46 -10.78 6.57 -8.20
CA ASN A 46 -11.87 6.26 -9.14
C ASN A 46 -13.17 5.92 -8.40
N GLN A 47 -13.05 5.33 -7.20
CA GLN A 47 -14.17 4.88 -6.38
C GLN A 47 -14.59 5.96 -5.36
N ILE A 48 -13.62 6.76 -4.87
CA ILE A 48 -13.85 7.79 -3.85
C ILE A 48 -13.71 9.19 -4.46
N LYS A 49 -14.73 10.04 -4.27
CA LYS A 49 -14.61 11.47 -4.59
C LYS A 49 -13.54 12.09 -3.69
N ALA A 50 -12.45 12.57 -4.28
CA ALA A 50 -11.29 13.15 -3.59
C ALA A 50 -11.55 14.39 -2.71
N HIS A 51 -12.81 14.83 -2.55
CA HIS A 51 -13.13 16.04 -1.80
C HIS A 51 -12.78 15.92 -0.32
N GLY A 52 -11.79 16.70 0.11
CA GLY A 52 -11.36 16.79 1.50
C GLY A 52 -10.16 15.92 1.86
N LEU A 53 -9.62 15.13 0.92
CA LEU A 53 -8.41 14.34 1.15
C LEU A 53 -7.17 15.23 1.06
N ARG A 54 -6.28 15.16 2.07
CA ARG A 54 -4.95 15.77 2.03
C ARG A 54 -3.97 14.76 1.46
N LEU A 55 -3.80 14.79 0.13
CA LEU A 55 -2.88 13.91 -0.57
C LEU A 55 -1.47 14.52 -0.57
N ALA A 56 -0.48 13.67 -0.32
CA ALA A 56 0.94 13.98 -0.49
C ALA A 56 1.37 13.81 -1.95
N ASP A 57 0.79 12.85 -2.67
CA ASP A 57 1.08 12.58 -4.08
C ASP A 57 -0.11 11.86 -4.75
N GLU A 58 -0.10 11.82 -6.07
CA GLU A 58 -1.03 11.04 -6.89
C GLU A 58 -0.27 10.21 -7.92
N LYS A 59 -0.72 8.96 -8.12
CA LYS A 59 -0.15 8.02 -9.08
C LYS A 59 -1.23 7.32 -9.88
N THR A 60 -0.80 6.63 -10.94
CA THR A 60 -1.71 5.89 -11.82
C THR A 60 -1.17 4.49 -12.05
N TYR A 61 -2.04 3.49 -11.94
CA TYR A 61 -1.76 2.09 -12.23
C TYR A 61 -2.86 1.53 -13.13
N LYS A 62 -2.53 1.03 -14.32
CA LYS A 62 -3.47 0.40 -15.28
C LYS A 62 -4.81 1.16 -15.49
N ASN A 63 -4.76 2.50 -15.56
CA ASN A 63 -5.89 3.44 -15.69
C ASN A 63 -6.67 3.76 -14.41
N GLU A 64 -6.22 3.26 -13.26
CA GLU A 64 -6.74 3.65 -11.96
C GLU A 64 -5.92 4.77 -11.34
N ARG A 65 -6.62 5.76 -10.78
CA ARG A 65 -5.98 6.87 -10.06
C ARG A 65 -5.90 6.54 -8.59
N TRP A 66 -4.70 6.67 -8.03
CA TRP A 66 -4.41 6.39 -6.64
C TRP A 66 -3.89 7.65 -5.95
N GLY A 67 -4.57 8.06 -4.89
CA GLY A 67 -4.13 9.12 -4.00
C GLY A 67 -3.27 8.54 -2.89
N ILE A 68 -2.20 9.23 -2.54
CA ILE A 68 -1.25 8.80 -1.52
C ILE A 68 -1.30 9.80 -0.37
N ALA A 69 -1.50 9.32 0.85
CA ALA A 69 -1.50 10.15 2.05
C ALA A 69 -0.68 9.48 3.16
N PHE A 70 -0.05 10.28 4.00
CA PHE A 70 0.53 9.76 5.24
C PHE A 70 -0.53 9.77 6.34
N VAL A 71 -0.80 8.60 6.92
CA VAL A 71 -1.57 8.48 8.17
C VAL A 71 -0.65 8.76 9.36
N GLN A 72 0.58 8.27 9.27
CA GLN A 72 1.65 8.56 10.21
C GLN A 72 2.93 8.85 9.42
N ASN A 73 3.48 10.04 9.59
CA ASN A 73 4.72 10.48 8.93
C ASN A 73 5.80 10.79 9.98
N ASN A 74 6.86 9.99 9.99
CA ASN A 74 8.04 10.19 10.83
C ASN A 74 9.30 10.45 9.98
N CYS A 75 9.16 10.74 8.68
CA CYS A 75 10.28 10.92 7.77
C CYS A 75 11.18 12.07 8.21
N GLU A 76 10.60 13.24 8.54
CA GLU A 76 11.35 14.41 9.01
C GLU A 76 12.17 14.09 10.28
N TYR A 77 11.55 13.44 11.26
CA TYR A 77 12.20 13.07 12.51
C TYR A 77 13.39 12.12 12.32
N LEU A 78 13.32 11.26 11.30
CA LEU A 78 14.35 10.28 10.97
C LEU A 78 15.33 10.77 9.89
N GLY A 79 15.18 12.01 9.40
CA GLY A 79 16.03 12.57 8.34
C GLY A 79 15.87 11.87 6.99
N LEU A 80 14.68 11.33 6.71
CA LEU A 80 14.34 10.65 5.46
C LEU A 80 13.56 11.58 4.52
N ASP A 81 13.78 11.42 3.22
CA ASP A 81 13.01 12.15 2.19
C ASP A 81 11.65 11.48 1.99
N GLU A 82 10.58 12.24 2.26
CA GLU A 82 9.19 11.79 2.10
C GLU A 82 8.88 11.34 0.67
N SER A 83 9.41 12.05 -0.34
CA SER A 83 9.19 11.74 -1.75
C SER A 83 9.86 10.41 -2.12
N GLU A 84 11.03 10.13 -1.54
CA GLU A 84 11.71 8.85 -1.73
C GLU A 84 10.93 7.70 -1.06
N VAL A 85 10.43 7.92 0.16
CA VAL A 85 9.59 6.95 0.87
C VAL A 85 8.31 6.66 0.09
N ILE A 86 7.61 7.68 -0.40
CA ILE A 86 6.41 7.54 -1.24
C ILE A 86 6.73 6.76 -2.52
N LYS A 87 7.80 7.12 -3.23
CA LYS A 87 8.21 6.45 -4.47
C LYS A 87 8.47 4.96 -4.25
N ASN A 88 9.17 4.62 -3.17
CA ASN A 88 9.51 3.24 -2.84
C ASN A 88 8.28 2.45 -2.38
N ALA A 89 7.40 3.06 -1.59
CA ALA A 89 6.14 2.45 -1.15
C ALA A 89 5.19 2.21 -2.35
N TRP A 90 5.10 3.17 -3.26
CA TRP A 90 4.31 3.02 -4.49
C TRP A 90 4.84 1.87 -5.34
N LYS A 91 6.16 1.79 -5.53
CA LYS A 91 6.77 0.67 -6.26
C LYS A 91 6.43 -0.67 -5.60
N PHE A 92 6.57 -0.78 -4.28
CA PHE A 92 6.20 -1.97 -3.54
C PHE A 92 4.74 -2.38 -3.77
N LEU A 93 3.82 -1.41 -3.74
CA LEU A 93 2.39 -1.67 -3.97
C LEU A 93 2.11 -2.11 -5.41
N THR A 94 2.74 -1.47 -6.41
CA THR A 94 2.56 -1.89 -7.81
C THR A 94 3.18 -3.25 -8.10
N ASP A 95 4.31 -3.58 -7.46
CA ASP A 95 4.92 -4.91 -7.54
C ASP A 95 3.98 -5.98 -6.94
N TYR A 96 3.25 -5.64 -5.88
CA TYR A 96 2.20 -6.48 -5.31
C TYR A 96 1.03 -6.68 -6.27
N PHE A 97 0.48 -5.61 -6.85
CA PHE A 97 -0.60 -5.72 -7.85
C PHE A 97 -0.18 -6.56 -9.07
N ASP A 98 1.04 -6.34 -9.56
CA ASP A 98 1.57 -7.13 -10.68
C ASP A 98 1.76 -8.61 -10.32
N TRP A 99 2.03 -8.91 -9.04
CA TRP A 99 2.08 -10.29 -8.56
C TRP A 99 0.67 -10.87 -8.43
N GLU A 100 -0.28 -10.12 -7.88
CA GLU A 100 -1.68 -10.52 -7.73
C GLU A 100 -2.27 -10.89 -9.09
N ASP A 101 -2.16 -10.00 -10.08
CA ASP A 101 -2.64 -10.23 -11.45
C ASP A 101 -2.01 -11.44 -12.14
N LYS A 102 -0.78 -11.83 -11.75
CA LYS A 102 -0.09 -13.00 -12.32
C LYS A 102 -0.42 -14.31 -11.63
N ASN A 103 -0.85 -14.26 -10.37
CA ASN A 103 -1.02 -15.43 -9.51
C ASN A 103 -2.48 -15.68 -9.11
N ILE A 104 -3.37 -14.73 -9.38
CA ILE A 104 -4.81 -14.81 -9.16
C ILE A 104 -5.52 -14.75 -10.54
N ASP A 105 -5.49 -15.87 -11.26
CA ASP A 105 -6.50 -16.28 -12.28
C ASP A 105 -6.24 -17.77 -12.60
N GLU A 106 -7.11 -18.74 -12.30
CA GLU A 106 -8.27 -19.14 -13.14
C GLU A 106 -9.38 -19.96 -12.40
N SER A 107 -9.44 -20.09 -11.06
CA SER A 107 -10.40 -21.04 -10.43
C SER A 107 -11.10 -20.67 -9.12
N SER A 108 -11.38 -19.40 -8.87
CA SER A 108 -12.35 -19.04 -7.81
C SER A 108 -13.46 -18.17 -8.35
N THR A 109 -14.39 -18.79 -9.07
CA THR A 109 -15.79 -18.40 -8.92
C THR A 109 -16.08 -18.52 -7.42
N SER A 110 -16.10 -17.39 -6.72
CA SER A 110 -16.54 -17.34 -5.34
C SER A 110 -18.02 -17.72 -5.33
N THR A 111 -18.31 -18.99 -5.07
CA THR A 111 -19.63 -19.46 -4.67
C THR A 111 -19.83 -19.09 -3.20
N LEU A 112 -19.95 -17.79 -2.93
CA LEU A 112 -20.61 -17.32 -1.73
C LEU A 112 -22.09 -17.18 -2.08
N ASN A 113 -22.83 -18.25 -1.76
CA ASN A 113 -24.29 -18.34 -1.77
C ASN A 113 -24.93 -17.25 -0.91
#